data_AF-A0A327KTQ8-F1
#
_entry.id   AF-A0A327KTQ8-F1
#
_cell.length_a   1.000
_cell.length_b   1.000
_cell.length_c   1.000
_cell.angle_alpha   90.00
_cell.angle_beta   90.00
_cell.angle_gamma   90.00
#
_symmetry.space_group_name_H-M   'P 1'
#
loop_
_entity.id
_entity.type
_entity.pdbx_description
1 polymer ?
#
loop_
_entity_poly.entity_id
_entity_poly.type
_entity_poly.pdbx_seq_one_letter_code
_entity_poly.pdbx_strand_id
1 'polypeptide(L)'
;MGSDLATQRGGGAPTSIRPPDLRQFDRFAAAGDRLIALHLRLRQARIGGRADWTSAGEIAGLEALIAEATGPETTAMVDQLRRDRAAFDPRTAYARDGALRVETVAASVAILLAAFPSGHADPGTFARILVAEVHAMEPTAIELETAMRELRRAPERRFVPAIGEALAAIERARATWLRRFAAADAIEGAVADLRQVLDQRRVMWAAQQAEQARESERRKPVQPGDRVKHVQWGGMDYGVGTAAEPGPEVSTSEAAVDFDDFGFVVVRRRELRRLLPDERGYVPAPNVAEAAQSAASAEAAPP
;
A
#
# COMPACT_ATOMS: atom_id res chain seq x y z
N MET A 1 -11.12 0.60 -76.98
CA MET A 1 -11.64 -0.74 -76.63
C MET A 1 -10.44 -1.58 -76.23
N GLY A 2 -10.36 -2.00 -74.97
CA GLY A 2 -9.21 -2.75 -74.42
C GLY A 2 -9.37 -2.81 -72.92
N SER A 3 -10.15 -3.80 -72.48
CA SER A 3 -10.56 -4.05 -71.10
C SER A 3 -9.44 -4.79 -70.37
N ASP A 4 -8.89 -4.21 -69.30
CA ASP A 4 -8.00 -4.90 -68.36
C ASP A 4 -8.42 -4.59 -66.92
N LEU A 5 -9.62 -5.06 -66.58
CA LEU A 5 -10.07 -5.26 -65.20
C LEU A 5 -9.44 -6.56 -64.68
N ALA A 6 -8.14 -6.49 -64.36
CA ALA A 6 -7.44 -7.54 -63.64
C ALA A 6 -8.05 -7.69 -62.24
N THR A 7 -8.89 -8.70 -62.12
CA THR A 7 -9.56 -9.14 -60.90
C THR A 7 -8.50 -9.64 -59.91
N GLN A 8 -7.99 -8.75 -59.05
CA GLN A 8 -7.27 -9.14 -57.84
C GLN A 8 -8.27 -9.65 -56.80
N ARG A 9 -8.79 -10.86 -57.01
CA ARG A 9 -9.37 -11.68 -55.94
C ARG A 9 -8.22 -12.40 -55.23
N GLY A 10 -7.44 -11.63 -54.49
CA GLY A 10 -6.53 -12.17 -53.48
C GLY A 10 -7.36 -12.68 -52.30
N GLY A 11 -8.01 -13.83 -52.47
CA GLY A 11 -8.60 -14.61 -51.38
C GLY A 11 -7.49 -15.16 -50.50
N GLY A 12 -6.83 -14.28 -49.73
CA GLY A 12 -5.96 -14.73 -48.65
C GLY A 12 -6.81 -15.57 -47.73
N ALA A 13 -6.49 -16.86 -47.61
CA ALA A 13 -7.15 -17.77 -46.69
C ALA A 13 -7.24 -17.07 -45.32
N PRO A 14 -8.41 -17.08 -44.67
CA PRO A 14 -8.56 -16.43 -43.37
C PRO A 14 -7.43 -16.95 -42.49
N THR A 15 -6.56 -16.03 -42.06
CA THR A 15 -5.45 -16.34 -41.15
C THR A 15 -6.03 -17.14 -40.01
N SER A 16 -5.77 -18.45 -40.04
CA SER A 16 -6.28 -19.40 -39.05
C SER A 16 -5.92 -18.82 -37.69
N ILE A 17 -6.95 -18.42 -36.94
CA ILE A 17 -6.78 -17.94 -35.57
C ILE A 17 -6.24 -19.15 -34.83
N ARG A 18 -4.92 -19.18 -34.65
CA ARG A 18 -4.26 -20.26 -33.93
C ARG A 18 -4.87 -20.27 -32.53
N PRO A 19 -5.43 -21.41 -32.08
CA PRO A 19 -6.01 -21.46 -30.76
C PRO A 19 -4.96 -21.04 -29.73
N PRO A 20 -5.33 -20.18 -28.77
CA PRO A 20 -4.39 -19.67 -27.77
C PRO A 20 -3.75 -20.82 -27.00
N ASP A 21 -2.45 -20.72 -26.68
CA ASP A 21 -1.79 -21.68 -25.80
C ASP A 21 -2.47 -21.64 -24.42
N LEU A 22 -3.19 -22.72 -24.12
CA LEU A 22 -3.98 -22.85 -22.90
C LEU A 22 -3.14 -22.68 -21.63
N ARG A 23 -1.87 -23.08 -21.66
CA ARG A 23 -0.95 -22.91 -20.52
C ARG A 23 -0.52 -21.46 -20.38
N GLN A 24 -0.28 -20.78 -21.51
CA GLN A 24 0.02 -19.34 -21.49
C GLN A 24 -1.17 -18.55 -20.95
N PHE A 25 -2.40 -18.89 -21.34
CA PHE A 25 -3.60 -18.24 -20.84
C PHE A 25 -3.78 -18.43 -19.33
N ASP A 26 -3.53 -19.63 -18.80
CA ASP A 26 -3.60 -19.88 -17.35
C ASP A 26 -2.57 -19.07 -16.57
N ARG A 27 -1.34 -18.96 -17.08
CA ARG A 27 -0.30 -18.11 -16.48
C ARG A 27 -0.71 -16.63 -16.51
N PHE A 28 -1.29 -16.18 -17.62
CA PHE A 28 -1.78 -14.82 -17.79
C PHE A 28 -2.89 -14.47 -16.78
N ALA A 29 -3.87 -15.36 -16.61
CA ALA A 29 -4.92 -15.19 -15.60
C ALA A 29 -4.35 -15.18 -14.17
N ALA A 30 -3.45 -16.12 -13.86
CA ALA A 30 -2.83 -16.23 -12.54
C ALA A 30 -1.98 -15.00 -12.18
N ALA A 31 -1.28 -14.41 -13.15
CA ALA A 31 -0.56 -13.14 -12.96
C ALA A 31 -1.53 -12.01 -12.59
N GLY A 32 -2.64 -11.88 -13.31
CA GLY A 32 -3.68 -10.90 -12.99
C GLY A 32 -4.26 -11.06 -11.57
N ASP A 33 -4.52 -12.30 -11.15
CA ASP A 33 -5.06 -12.58 -9.81
C ASP A 33 -4.07 -12.23 -8.69
N ARG A 34 -2.76 -12.48 -8.90
CA ARG A 34 -1.71 -12.05 -7.96
C ARG A 34 -1.64 -10.53 -7.84
N LEU A 35 -1.75 -9.80 -8.95
CA LEU A 35 -1.74 -8.33 -8.95
C LEU A 35 -2.98 -7.77 -8.23
N ILE A 36 -4.15 -8.40 -8.38
CA ILE A 36 -5.34 -8.05 -7.58
C ILE A 36 -5.06 -8.22 -6.08
N ALA A 37 -4.52 -9.38 -5.68
CA ALA A 37 -4.23 -9.65 -4.27
C ALA A 37 -3.23 -8.65 -3.68
N LEU A 38 -2.17 -8.32 -4.42
CA LEU A 38 -1.19 -7.31 -4.04
C LEU A 38 -1.81 -5.91 -3.91
N HIS A 39 -2.60 -5.49 -4.91
CA HIS A 39 -3.28 -4.20 -4.89
C HIS A 39 -4.23 -4.06 -3.68
N LEU A 40 -4.98 -5.13 -3.35
CA LEU A 40 -5.85 -5.14 -2.17
C LEU A 40 -5.06 -5.03 -0.85
N ARG A 41 -3.89 -5.69 -0.74
CA ARG A 41 -3.00 -5.56 0.41
C ARG A 41 -2.47 -4.13 0.56
N LEU A 42 -2.04 -3.50 -0.55
CA LEU A 42 -1.60 -2.09 -0.57
C LEU A 42 -2.72 -1.15 -0.10
N ARG A 43 -3.93 -1.33 -0.63
CA ARG A 43 -5.11 -0.53 -0.24
C ARG A 43 -5.47 -0.73 1.23
N GLN A 44 -5.44 -1.97 1.73
CA GLN A 44 -5.73 -2.26 3.13
C GLN A 44 -4.68 -1.63 4.06
N ALA A 45 -3.41 -1.68 3.70
CA ALA A 45 -2.32 -1.04 4.45
C ALA A 45 -2.47 0.50 4.49
N ARG A 46 -2.99 1.09 3.41
CA ARG A 46 -3.32 2.53 3.36
C ARG A 46 -4.49 2.90 4.27
N ILE A 47 -5.58 2.14 4.23
CA ILE A 47 -6.83 2.46 4.97
C ILE A 47 -6.74 2.10 6.45
N GLY A 48 -6.03 1.03 6.79
CA GLY A 48 -6.15 0.34 8.06
C GLY A 48 -5.74 1.11 9.32
N GLY A 49 -5.30 2.37 9.22
CA GLY A 49 -4.91 3.28 10.30
C GLY A 49 -5.75 3.19 11.57
N ARG A 50 -5.43 2.28 12.51
CA ARG A 50 -5.94 2.40 13.88
C ARG A 50 -5.10 3.42 14.65
N ALA A 51 -5.66 3.94 15.72
CA ALA A 51 -5.07 5.02 16.52
C ALA A 51 -3.70 4.70 17.16
N ASP A 52 -3.30 3.41 17.22
CA ASP A 52 -2.06 2.96 17.88
C ASP A 52 -0.92 2.60 16.90
N TRP A 53 -0.97 3.12 15.67
CA TRP A 53 -0.19 2.69 14.49
C TRP A 53 1.25 3.23 14.37
N THR A 54 1.90 3.50 15.49
CA THR A 54 3.30 3.92 15.53
C THR A 54 4.13 2.82 16.17
N SER A 55 4.38 1.71 15.46
CA SER A 55 5.35 0.71 15.92
C SER A 55 6.38 0.40 14.85
N ALA A 56 7.58 0.04 15.29
CA ALA A 56 8.66 -0.37 14.38
C ALA A 56 8.26 -1.55 13.48
N GLY A 57 7.44 -2.48 13.99
CA GLY A 57 6.95 -3.63 13.23
C GLY A 57 6.04 -3.24 12.06
N GLU A 58 5.19 -2.21 12.22
CA GLU A 58 4.33 -1.73 11.15
C GLU A 58 5.10 -0.98 10.07
N ILE A 59 6.06 -0.13 10.47
CA ILE A 59 6.98 0.54 9.53
C ILE A 59 7.70 -0.50 8.67
N ALA A 60 8.26 -1.54 9.29
CA ALA A 60 8.91 -2.65 8.58
C ALA A 60 7.94 -3.41 7.66
N GLY A 61 6.69 -3.63 8.10
CA GLY A 61 5.66 -4.28 7.29
C GLY A 61 5.28 -3.47 6.04
N LEU A 62 5.16 -2.14 6.17
CA LEU A 62 4.93 -1.23 5.04
C LEU A 62 6.10 -1.21 4.07
N GLU A 63 7.34 -1.15 4.58
CA GLU A 63 8.56 -1.23 3.77
C GLU A 63 8.62 -2.54 2.98
N ALA A 64 8.36 -3.67 3.63
CA ALA A 64 8.34 -4.97 2.98
C ALA A 64 7.27 -5.04 1.88
N LEU A 65 6.07 -4.51 2.12
CA LEU A 65 4.99 -4.49 1.13
C LEU A 65 5.32 -3.57 -0.06
N ILE A 66 5.93 -2.41 0.18
CA ILE A 66 6.43 -1.52 -0.88
C ILE A 66 7.51 -2.24 -1.69
N ALA A 67 8.47 -2.89 -1.02
CA ALA A 67 9.55 -3.62 -1.67
C ALA A 67 9.02 -4.77 -2.55
N GLU A 68 8.05 -5.54 -2.06
CA GLU A 68 7.33 -6.58 -2.82
C GLU A 68 6.65 -5.99 -4.08
N ALA A 69 5.96 -4.86 -3.92
CA ALA A 69 5.23 -4.22 -5.02
C ALA A 69 6.13 -3.58 -6.07
N THR A 70 7.30 -3.06 -5.67
CA THR A 70 8.31 -2.49 -6.59
C THR A 70 9.39 -3.47 -7.01
N GLY A 71 9.27 -4.73 -6.59
CA GLY A 71 10.26 -5.76 -6.86
C GLY A 71 10.33 -6.12 -8.36
N PRO A 72 11.43 -6.73 -8.80
CA PRO A 72 11.60 -7.17 -10.18
C PRO A 72 10.55 -8.21 -10.58
N GLU A 73 10.07 -9.04 -9.65
CA GLU A 73 9.02 -10.03 -9.92
C GLU A 73 7.68 -9.35 -10.27
N THR A 74 7.20 -8.42 -9.43
CA THR A 74 5.95 -7.69 -9.71
C THR A 74 6.05 -6.88 -10.99
N THR A 75 7.20 -6.22 -11.23
CA THR A 75 7.45 -5.46 -12.47
C THR A 75 7.37 -6.39 -13.70
N ALA A 76 8.08 -7.52 -13.66
CA ALA A 76 8.04 -8.51 -14.74
C ALA A 76 6.62 -9.09 -14.94
N MET A 77 5.85 -9.25 -13.86
CA MET A 77 4.47 -9.72 -13.91
C MET A 77 3.54 -8.71 -14.59
N VAL A 78 3.65 -7.41 -14.27
CA VAL A 78 2.89 -6.34 -14.94
C VAL A 78 3.25 -6.27 -16.42
N ASP A 79 4.54 -6.31 -16.76
CA ASP A 79 4.99 -6.28 -18.16
C ASP A 79 4.53 -7.52 -18.93
N GLN A 80 4.58 -8.70 -18.30
CA GLN A 80 4.08 -9.92 -18.89
C GLN A 80 2.57 -9.84 -19.13
N LEU A 81 1.79 -9.33 -18.17
CA LEU A 81 0.35 -9.13 -18.33
C LEU A 81 0.04 -8.20 -19.53
N ARG A 82 0.81 -7.12 -19.71
CA ARG A 82 0.65 -6.19 -20.84
C ARG A 82 0.97 -6.86 -22.18
N ARG A 83 2.05 -7.64 -22.25
CA ARG A 83 2.43 -8.40 -23.45
C ARG A 83 1.39 -9.46 -23.80
N ASP A 84 0.97 -10.24 -22.82
CA ASP A 84 -0.04 -11.30 -23.01
C ASP A 84 -1.40 -10.70 -23.40
N ARG A 85 -1.78 -9.55 -22.83
CA ARG A 85 -2.98 -8.82 -23.27
C ARG A 85 -2.91 -8.51 -24.76
N ALA A 86 -1.80 -7.96 -25.26
CA ALA A 86 -1.65 -7.67 -26.69
C ALA A 86 -1.67 -8.92 -27.57
N ALA A 87 -1.21 -10.06 -27.06
CA ALA A 87 -1.20 -11.34 -27.78
C ALA A 87 -2.58 -12.02 -27.82
N PHE A 88 -3.33 -11.99 -26.72
CA PHE A 88 -4.67 -12.57 -26.62
C PHE A 88 -5.77 -11.61 -27.11
N ASP A 89 -5.45 -10.33 -27.22
CA ASP A 89 -6.36 -9.28 -27.70
C ASP A 89 -5.79 -8.51 -28.90
N PRO A 90 -5.41 -9.21 -29.99
CA PRO A 90 -4.74 -8.57 -31.11
C PRO A 90 -5.71 -7.67 -31.86
N ARG A 91 -5.24 -6.50 -32.31
CA ARG A 91 -6.03 -5.55 -33.11
C ARG A 91 -6.65 -6.17 -34.37
N THR A 92 -6.06 -7.23 -34.91
CA THR A 92 -6.56 -7.96 -36.08
C THR A 92 -7.86 -8.73 -35.84
N ALA A 93 -8.21 -8.99 -34.57
CA ALA A 93 -9.47 -9.63 -34.18
C ALA A 93 -10.66 -8.67 -34.25
N TYR A 94 -10.40 -7.36 -34.38
CA TYR A 94 -11.38 -6.29 -34.33
C TYR A 94 -11.67 -5.69 -35.71
N ALA A 95 -12.90 -5.24 -35.91
CA ALA A 95 -13.29 -4.40 -37.03
C ALA A 95 -12.80 -2.95 -36.80
N ARG A 96 -13.05 -2.07 -37.78
CA ARG A 96 -12.58 -0.68 -37.74
C ARG A 96 -13.24 0.17 -36.66
N ASP A 97 -14.45 -0.21 -36.26
CA ASP A 97 -15.23 0.41 -35.18
C ASP A 97 -14.79 -0.04 -33.78
N GLY A 98 -13.87 -1.00 -33.69
CA GLY A 98 -13.41 -1.57 -32.42
C GLY A 98 -14.28 -2.72 -31.91
N ALA A 99 -15.33 -3.14 -32.63
CA ALA A 99 -16.09 -4.34 -32.29
C ALA A 99 -15.32 -5.60 -32.70
N LEU A 100 -15.46 -6.68 -31.93
CA LEU A 100 -14.84 -7.96 -32.27
C LEU A 100 -15.47 -8.49 -33.56
N ARG A 101 -14.66 -8.92 -34.53
CA ARG A 101 -15.18 -9.41 -35.81
C ARG A 101 -16.12 -10.59 -35.61
N VAL A 102 -17.25 -10.60 -36.34
CA VAL A 102 -18.23 -11.69 -36.31
C VAL A 102 -17.58 -13.05 -36.58
N GLU A 103 -16.58 -13.11 -37.46
CA GLU A 103 -15.85 -14.35 -37.73
C GLU A 103 -15.11 -14.91 -36.50
N THR A 104 -14.53 -14.02 -35.68
CA THR A 104 -13.86 -14.39 -34.44
C THR A 104 -14.87 -14.94 -33.43
N VAL A 105 -16.01 -14.25 -33.28
CA VAL A 105 -17.10 -14.71 -32.40
C VAL A 105 -17.62 -16.07 -32.85
N ALA A 106 -17.91 -16.23 -34.14
CA ALA A 106 -18.40 -17.48 -34.71
C ALA A 106 -17.41 -18.64 -34.52
N ALA A 107 -16.11 -18.39 -34.66
CA ALA A 107 -15.07 -19.41 -34.41
C ALA A 107 -15.08 -19.88 -32.95
N SER A 108 -15.13 -18.95 -31.98
CA SER A 108 -15.18 -19.29 -30.55
C SER A 108 -16.47 -20.04 -30.18
N VAL A 109 -17.62 -19.63 -30.73
CA VAL A 109 -18.90 -20.32 -30.53
C VAL A 109 -18.87 -21.72 -31.15
N ALA A 110 -18.30 -21.89 -32.34
CA ALA A 110 -18.15 -23.22 -32.95
C ALA A 110 -17.33 -24.17 -32.07
N ILE A 111 -16.23 -23.69 -31.49
CA ILE A 111 -15.41 -24.47 -30.54
C ILE A 111 -16.21 -24.83 -29.28
N LEU A 112 -17.04 -23.90 -28.76
CA LEU A 112 -17.93 -24.18 -27.64
C LEU A 112 -18.90 -25.31 -27.99
N LEU A 113 -19.62 -25.21 -29.12
CA LEU A 113 -20.61 -26.19 -29.53
C LEU A 113 -19.99 -27.57 -29.80
N ALA A 114 -18.79 -27.61 -30.36
CA ALA A 114 -18.04 -28.84 -30.58
C ALA A 114 -17.71 -29.60 -29.29
N ALA A 115 -17.67 -28.92 -28.13
CA ALA A 115 -17.47 -29.56 -26.84
C ALA A 115 -18.72 -30.32 -26.31
N PHE A 116 -19.88 -30.14 -26.95
CA PHE A 116 -21.17 -30.72 -26.54
C PHE A 116 -21.84 -31.46 -27.70
N PRO A 117 -21.33 -32.64 -28.10
CA PRO A 117 -21.79 -33.36 -29.30
C PRO A 117 -23.24 -33.85 -29.24
N SER A 118 -23.85 -33.92 -28.05
CA SER A 118 -25.20 -34.47 -27.83
C SER A 118 -26.31 -33.42 -27.76
N GLY A 119 -26.09 -32.21 -28.29
CA GLY A 119 -27.08 -31.13 -28.27
C GLY A 119 -28.30 -31.42 -29.16
N HIS A 120 -29.51 -31.26 -28.61
CA HIS A 120 -30.79 -31.52 -29.32
C HIS A 120 -31.35 -30.30 -30.08
N ALA A 121 -30.71 -29.13 -30.02
CA ALA A 121 -31.16 -27.94 -30.73
C ALA A 121 -30.80 -28.03 -32.23
N ASP A 122 -31.58 -27.40 -33.11
CA ASP A 122 -31.16 -27.16 -34.50
C ASP A 122 -29.84 -26.37 -34.48
N PRO A 123 -28.69 -26.98 -34.80
CA PRO A 123 -27.40 -26.37 -34.55
C PRO A 123 -27.21 -25.09 -35.36
N GLY A 124 -27.79 -25.02 -36.56
CA GLY A 124 -27.66 -23.86 -37.45
C GLY A 124 -28.41 -22.63 -36.95
N THR A 125 -29.64 -22.80 -36.45
CA THR A 125 -30.40 -21.67 -35.91
C THR A 125 -29.87 -21.26 -34.54
N PHE A 126 -29.58 -22.21 -33.66
CA PHE A 126 -29.02 -21.91 -32.34
C PHE A 126 -27.68 -21.18 -32.43
N ALA A 127 -26.74 -21.67 -33.26
CA ALA A 127 -25.43 -21.03 -33.41
C ALA A 127 -25.54 -19.59 -33.94
N ARG A 128 -26.43 -19.34 -34.92
CA ARG A 128 -26.63 -17.99 -35.49
C ARG A 128 -27.17 -17.01 -34.45
N ILE A 129 -28.15 -17.43 -33.64
CA ILE A 129 -28.70 -16.58 -32.57
C ILE A 129 -27.62 -16.33 -31.53
N LEU A 130 -26.92 -17.37 -31.07
CA LEU A 130 -25.86 -17.22 -30.07
C LEU A 130 -24.73 -16.30 -30.55
N VAL A 131 -24.30 -16.41 -31.80
CA VAL A 131 -23.28 -15.50 -32.38
C VAL A 131 -23.79 -14.06 -32.42
N ALA A 132 -25.04 -13.83 -32.83
CA ALA A 132 -25.62 -12.48 -32.88
C ALA A 132 -25.68 -11.85 -31.48
N GLU A 133 -26.17 -12.59 -30.49
CA GLU A 133 -26.29 -12.14 -29.10
C GLU A 133 -24.91 -11.89 -28.46
N VAL A 134 -23.94 -12.79 -28.67
CA VAL A 134 -22.57 -12.62 -28.17
C VAL A 134 -21.88 -11.44 -28.83
N HIS A 135 -22.07 -11.23 -30.14
CA HIS A 135 -21.50 -10.08 -30.84
C HIS A 135 -22.11 -8.76 -30.34
N ALA A 136 -23.43 -8.74 -30.08
CA ALA A 136 -24.12 -7.57 -29.54
C ALA A 136 -23.64 -7.15 -28.12
N MET A 137 -23.05 -8.08 -27.36
CA MET A 137 -22.41 -7.76 -26.07
C MET A 137 -21.09 -6.98 -26.20
N GLU A 138 -20.51 -6.93 -27.41
CA GLU A 138 -19.20 -6.34 -27.68
C GLU A 138 -18.09 -6.83 -26.71
N PRO A 139 -17.88 -8.15 -26.56
CA PRO A 139 -16.83 -8.67 -25.69
C PRO A 139 -15.44 -8.42 -26.30
N THR A 140 -14.43 -8.31 -25.45
CA THR A 140 -13.04 -8.44 -25.92
C THR A 140 -12.70 -9.89 -26.26
N ALA A 141 -11.65 -10.14 -27.05
CA ALA A 141 -11.23 -11.50 -27.39
C ALA A 141 -10.87 -12.33 -26.14
N ILE A 142 -10.25 -11.67 -25.15
CA ILE A 142 -9.88 -12.28 -23.87
C ILE A 142 -11.12 -12.66 -23.05
N GLU A 143 -12.11 -11.77 -22.97
CA GLU A 143 -13.37 -12.02 -22.27
C GLU A 143 -14.11 -13.21 -22.89
N LEU A 144 -14.20 -13.21 -24.23
CA LEU A 144 -14.84 -14.27 -24.97
C LEU A 144 -14.14 -15.61 -24.73
N GLU A 145 -12.82 -15.70 -24.89
CA GLU A 145 -12.10 -16.96 -24.66
C GLU A 145 -12.23 -17.44 -23.21
N THR A 146 -12.18 -16.54 -22.23
CA THR A 146 -12.37 -16.90 -20.81
C THR A 146 -13.73 -17.52 -20.59
N ALA A 147 -14.79 -16.85 -21.05
CA ALA A 147 -16.16 -17.31 -20.89
C ALA A 147 -16.38 -18.65 -21.59
N MET A 148 -15.97 -18.77 -22.85
CA MET A 148 -16.13 -20.01 -23.60
C MET A 148 -15.35 -21.16 -22.95
N ARG A 149 -14.16 -20.91 -22.41
CA ARG A 149 -13.37 -21.91 -21.70
C ARG A 149 -14.00 -22.34 -20.37
N GLU A 150 -14.56 -21.41 -19.60
CA GLU A 150 -15.32 -21.71 -18.38
C GLU A 150 -16.50 -22.64 -18.69
N LEU A 151 -17.30 -22.28 -19.71
CA LEU A 151 -18.46 -23.06 -20.13
C LEU A 151 -18.07 -24.48 -20.58
N ARG A 152 -16.97 -24.62 -21.35
CA ARG A 152 -16.45 -25.92 -21.81
C ARG A 152 -15.90 -26.80 -20.68
N ARG A 153 -15.39 -26.21 -19.59
CA ARG A 153 -14.73 -26.94 -18.50
C ARG A 153 -15.62 -27.21 -17.29
N ALA A 154 -16.84 -26.67 -17.28
CA ALA A 154 -17.78 -26.88 -16.19
C ALA A 154 -18.10 -28.39 -16.06
N PRO A 155 -17.68 -29.07 -14.97
CA PRO A 155 -17.72 -30.53 -14.87
C PRO A 155 -19.15 -31.11 -14.82
N GLU A 156 -20.11 -30.29 -14.43
CA GLU A 156 -21.52 -30.68 -14.28
C GLU A 156 -22.30 -30.57 -15.60
N ARG A 157 -21.71 -29.98 -16.65
CA ARG A 157 -22.42 -29.71 -17.91
C ARG A 157 -22.27 -30.84 -18.91
N ARG A 158 -23.39 -31.49 -19.20
CA ARG A 158 -23.53 -32.50 -20.27
C ARG A 158 -24.19 -31.94 -21.53
N PHE A 159 -24.79 -30.76 -21.44
CA PHE A 159 -25.58 -30.14 -22.50
C PHE A 159 -24.97 -28.82 -22.95
N VAL A 160 -25.26 -28.44 -24.19
CA VAL A 160 -24.92 -27.12 -24.75
C VAL A 160 -25.48 -26.03 -23.82
N PRO A 161 -24.66 -25.02 -23.44
CA PRO A 161 -25.14 -23.94 -22.57
C PRO A 161 -26.26 -23.15 -23.23
N ALA A 162 -27.23 -22.70 -22.44
CA ALA A 162 -28.23 -21.77 -22.93
C ALA A 162 -27.58 -20.42 -23.30
N ILE A 163 -28.21 -19.64 -24.19
CA ILE A 163 -27.72 -18.32 -24.59
C ILE A 163 -27.48 -17.44 -23.35
N GLY A 164 -28.45 -17.36 -22.43
CA GLY A 164 -28.32 -16.60 -21.20
C GLY A 164 -27.13 -17.05 -20.32
N GLU A 165 -26.78 -18.33 -20.31
CA GLU A 165 -25.60 -18.81 -19.58
C GLU A 165 -24.29 -18.36 -20.24
N ALA A 166 -24.26 -18.31 -21.57
CA ALA A 166 -23.11 -17.82 -22.32
C ALA A 166 -22.91 -16.31 -22.11
N LEU A 167 -23.98 -15.52 -22.19
CA LEU A 167 -23.94 -14.08 -21.91
C LEU A 167 -23.49 -13.78 -20.48
N ALA A 168 -24.05 -14.50 -19.49
CA ALA A 168 -23.65 -14.35 -18.10
C ALA A 168 -22.18 -14.73 -17.84
N ALA A 169 -21.65 -15.74 -18.56
CA ALA A 169 -20.23 -16.08 -18.46
C ALA A 169 -19.33 -14.98 -19.04
N ILE A 170 -19.74 -14.34 -20.13
CA ILE A 170 -19.02 -13.19 -20.71
C ILE A 170 -18.99 -12.02 -19.74
N GLU A 171 -20.10 -11.69 -19.08
CA GLU A 171 -20.15 -10.63 -18.07
C GLU A 171 -19.22 -10.90 -16.88
N ARG A 172 -19.21 -12.15 -16.37
CA ARG A 172 -18.28 -12.55 -15.30
C ARG A 172 -16.82 -12.42 -15.75
N ALA A 173 -16.52 -12.85 -16.98
CA ALA A 173 -15.19 -12.70 -17.56
C ALA A 173 -14.78 -11.23 -17.67
N ARG A 174 -15.66 -10.36 -18.17
CA ARG A 174 -15.46 -8.90 -18.24
C ARG A 174 -15.15 -8.31 -16.87
N ALA A 175 -15.98 -8.57 -15.87
CA ALA A 175 -15.76 -8.06 -14.52
C ALA A 175 -14.40 -8.54 -13.94
N THR A 176 -14.03 -9.78 -14.21
CA THR A 176 -12.75 -10.36 -13.79
C THR A 176 -11.56 -9.66 -14.45
N TRP A 177 -11.58 -9.51 -15.78
CA TRP A 177 -10.49 -8.87 -16.51
C TRP A 177 -10.36 -7.38 -16.23
N LEU A 178 -11.49 -6.67 -16.08
CA LEU A 178 -11.51 -5.28 -15.64
C LEU A 178 -10.74 -5.12 -14.32
N ARG A 179 -10.99 -5.99 -13.33
CA ARG A 179 -10.27 -5.98 -12.04
C ARG A 179 -8.78 -6.27 -12.20
N ARG A 180 -8.42 -7.24 -13.05
CA ARG A 180 -7.01 -7.61 -13.29
C ARG A 180 -6.23 -6.45 -13.90
N PHE A 181 -6.77 -5.81 -14.93
CA PHE A 181 -6.12 -4.67 -15.58
C PHE A 181 -6.11 -3.44 -14.67
N ALA A 182 -7.21 -3.14 -14.00
CA ALA A 182 -7.24 -2.03 -13.04
C ALA A 182 -6.21 -2.21 -11.91
N ALA A 183 -6.02 -3.42 -11.40
CA ALA A 183 -5.00 -3.71 -10.40
C ALA A 183 -3.57 -3.47 -10.95
N ALA A 184 -3.28 -3.96 -12.16
CA ALA A 184 -1.99 -3.75 -12.81
C ALA A 184 -1.66 -2.27 -13.02
N ASP A 185 -2.65 -1.47 -13.45
CA ASP A 185 -2.47 -0.04 -13.68
C ASP A 185 -2.42 0.77 -12.37
N ALA A 186 -3.03 0.28 -11.29
CA ALA A 186 -3.10 0.99 -10.01
C ALA A 186 -1.95 0.68 -9.04
N ILE A 187 -1.11 -0.32 -9.28
CA ILE A 187 -0.02 -0.70 -8.34
C ILE A 187 0.95 0.45 -8.12
N GLU A 188 1.38 1.14 -9.16
CA GLU A 188 2.35 2.24 -9.05
C GLU A 188 1.80 3.40 -8.19
N GLY A 189 0.57 3.83 -8.46
CA GLY A 189 -0.11 4.85 -7.67
C GLY A 189 -0.32 4.41 -6.22
N ALA A 190 -0.72 3.16 -5.99
CA ALA A 190 -0.90 2.62 -4.65
C ALA A 190 0.42 2.56 -3.84
N VAL A 191 1.54 2.28 -4.51
CA VAL A 191 2.88 2.35 -3.89
C VAL A 191 3.25 3.78 -3.52
N ALA A 192 3.00 4.74 -4.41
CA ALA A 192 3.28 6.15 -4.15
C ALA A 192 2.52 6.66 -2.92
N ASP A 193 1.22 6.36 -2.83
CA ASP A 193 0.39 6.66 -1.67
C ASP A 193 0.96 6.02 -0.39
N LEU A 194 1.38 4.76 -0.47
CA LEU A 194 1.87 4.03 0.70
C LEU A 194 3.22 4.57 1.20
N ARG A 195 4.08 5.05 0.30
CA ARG A 195 5.33 5.74 0.66
C ARG A 195 5.05 7.02 1.45
N GLN A 196 4.07 7.80 1.03
CA GLN A 196 3.67 9.00 1.77
C GLN A 196 3.19 8.66 3.19
N VAL A 197 2.39 7.60 3.33
CA VAL A 197 1.95 7.10 4.65
C VAL A 197 3.13 6.63 5.49
N LEU A 198 4.08 5.90 4.89
CA LEU A 198 5.29 5.43 5.56
C LEU A 198 6.14 6.59 6.10
N ASP A 199 6.36 7.62 5.29
CA ASP A 199 7.15 8.79 5.70
C ASP A 199 6.49 9.55 6.85
N GLN A 200 5.16 9.75 6.77
CA GLN A 200 4.40 10.35 7.87
C GLN A 200 4.56 9.55 9.18
N ARG A 201 4.50 8.22 9.11
CA ARG A 201 4.67 7.35 10.28
C ARG A 201 6.08 7.37 10.85
N ARG A 202 7.10 7.41 10.00
CA ARG A 202 8.49 7.52 10.45
C ARG A 202 8.72 8.79 11.25
N VAL A 203 8.18 9.92 10.80
CA VAL A 203 8.24 11.19 11.53
C VAL A 203 7.55 11.08 12.89
N MET A 204 6.32 10.53 12.92
CA MET A 204 5.58 10.35 14.18
C MET A 204 6.29 9.42 15.16
N TRP A 205 6.82 8.29 14.67
CA TRP A 205 7.56 7.33 15.49
C TRP A 205 8.85 7.93 16.04
N ALA A 206 9.61 8.66 15.23
CA ALA A 206 10.83 9.34 15.69
C ALA A 206 10.51 10.40 16.77
N ALA A 207 9.43 11.17 16.59
CA ALA A 207 8.97 12.12 17.61
C ALA A 207 8.56 11.42 18.90
N GLN A 208 7.84 10.29 18.81
CA GLN A 208 7.45 9.50 19.97
C GLN A 208 8.67 8.92 20.71
N GLN A 209 9.65 8.39 19.98
CA GLN A 209 10.90 7.87 20.55
C GLN A 209 11.70 8.99 21.22
N ALA A 210 11.79 10.17 20.60
CA ALA A 210 12.45 11.33 21.18
C ALA A 210 11.76 11.78 22.48
N GLU A 211 10.43 11.85 22.52
CA GLU A 211 9.72 12.21 23.75
C GLU A 211 9.84 11.13 24.83
N GLN A 212 9.80 9.84 24.47
CA GLN A 212 10.05 8.75 25.41
C GLN A 212 11.48 8.80 25.99
N ALA A 213 12.48 9.13 25.16
CA ALA A 213 13.85 9.33 25.62
C ALA A 213 13.97 10.55 26.54
N ARG A 214 13.30 11.67 26.21
CA ARG A 214 13.25 12.85 27.08
C ARG A 214 12.59 12.53 28.41
N GLU A 215 11.47 11.82 28.38
CA GLU A 215 10.74 11.44 29.57
C GLU A 215 11.54 10.43 30.43
N SER A 216 12.30 9.51 29.82
CA SER A 216 13.19 8.61 30.56
C SER A 216 14.37 9.37 31.18
N GLU A 217 14.94 10.36 30.49
CA GLU A 217 15.94 11.28 31.06
C GLU A 217 15.39 12.12 32.22
N ARG A 218 14.14 12.60 32.12
CA ARG A 218 13.44 13.32 33.19
C ARG A 218 13.18 12.44 34.42
N ARG A 219 12.95 11.15 34.22
CA ARG A 219 12.71 10.16 35.29
C ARG A 219 13.97 9.71 36.02
N LYS A 220 15.17 10.05 35.51
CA LYS A 220 16.41 9.77 36.25
C LYS A 220 16.39 10.49 37.60
N PRO A 221 16.94 9.89 38.67
CA PRO A 221 16.99 10.53 39.97
C PRO A 221 17.73 11.87 39.91
N VAL A 222 17.11 12.93 40.44
CA VAL A 222 17.70 14.27 40.54
C VAL A 222 19.02 14.21 41.32
N GLN A 223 20.08 14.75 40.73
CA GLN A 223 21.41 14.88 41.31
C GLN A 223 21.70 16.34 41.69
N PRO A 224 22.59 16.61 42.66
CA PRO A 224 23.09 17.96 42.90
C PRO A 224 23.66 18.59 41.60
N GLY A 225 23.34 19.85 41.37
CA GLY A 225 23.65 20.60 40.15
C GLY A 225 22.61 20.49 39.02
N ASP A 226 21.67 19.55 39.10
CA ASP A 226 20.60 19.45 38.09
C ASP A 226 19.65 20.66 38.17
N ARG A 227 19.24 21.17 37.00
CA ARG A 227 18.11 22.11 36.92
C ARG A 227 16.80 21.35 37.05
N VAL A 228 15.93 21.83 37.92
CA VAL A 228 14.64 21.22 38.21
C VAL A 228 13.54 22.27 38.18
N LYS A 229 12.34 21.86 37.79
CA LYS A 229 11.12 22.65 37.90
C LYS A 229 10.23 22.02 38.96
N HIS A 230 9.70 22.83 39.87
CA HIS A 230 8.67 22.39 40.79
C HIS A 230 7.38 22.09 40.02
N VAL A 231 6.89 20.87 40.11
CA VAL A 231 5.61 20.48 39.54
C VAL A 231 4.56 20.76 40.60
N GLN A 232 3.79 21.84 40.37
CA GLN A 232 2.81 22.38 41.30
C GLN A 232 2.01 21.28 42.02
N TRP A 233 2.20 21.18 43.34
CA TRP A 233 1.41 20.32 44.21
C TRP A 233 0.86 21.17 45.36
N GLY A 234 -0.47 21.23 45.50
CA GLY A 234 -1.10 22.03 46.56
C GLY A 234 -1.13 23.54 46.32
N GLY A 235 -1.02 23.98 45.06
CA GLY A 235 -1.22 25.38 44.69
C GLY A 235 0.03 26.27 44.71
N MET A 236 1.13 25.83 45.34
CA MET A 236 2.42 26.55 45.28
C MET A 236 3.29 26.07 44.12
N ASP A 237 3.82 27.04 43.36
CA ASP A 237 4.80 26.82 42.30
C ASP A 237 6.06 27.62 42.65
N TYR A 238 7.12 26.93 43.08
CA TYR A 238 8.42 27.55 43.37
C TYR A 238 9.22 27.86 42.09
N GLY A 239 8.70 27.54 40.91
CA GLY A 239 9.34 27.82 39.64
C GLY A 239 10.49 26.86 39.33
N VAL A 240 11.58 27.43 38.79
CA VAL A 240 12.78 26.67 38.40
C VAL A 240 13.88 26.90 39.43
N GLY A 241 14.67 25.87 39.72
CA GLY A 241 15.79 25.93 40.64
C GLY A 241 16.91 24.95 40.29
N THR A 242 17.99 25.00 41.07
CA THR A 242 19.13 24.08 40.98
C THR A 242 19.11 23.17 42.19
N ALA A 243 19.14 21.86 41.98
CA ALA A 243 19.26 20.90 43.06
C ALA A 243 20.60 21.09 43.79
N ALA A 244 20.57 21.23 45.10
CA ALA A 244 21.75 21.40 45.94
C ALA A 244 22.16 20.06 46.58
N GLU A 245 23.35 20.02 47.18
CA GLU A 245 23.74 18.88 48.01
C GLU A 245 22.80 18.78 49.23
N PRO A 246 22.20 17.61 49.49
CA PRO A 246 21.34 17.44 50.65
C PRO A 246 22.16 17.51 51.93
N GLY A 247 21.74 18.37 52.87
CA GLY A 247 22.26 18.34 54.23
C GLY A 247 21.94 17.03 54.94
N PRO A 248 22.57 16.75 56.10
CA PRO A 248 22.41 15.49 56.84
C PRO A 248 20.96 15.23 57.32
N GLU A 249 20.13 16.28 57.39
CA GLU A 249 18.74 16.21 57.84
C GLU A 249 17.74 15.92 56.70
N VAL A 250 18.17 15.94 55.43
CA VAL A 250 17.30 15.78 54.27
C VAL A 250 17.06 14.29 53.98
N SER A 251 15.79 13.89 53.91
CA SER A 251 15.39 12.51 53.59
C SER A 251 15.79 12.09 52.17
N THR A 252 15.97 10.78 51.93
CA THR A 252 16.17 10.22 50.58
C THR A 252 14.99 10.47 49.63
N SER A 253 13.81 10.73 50.17
CA SER A 253 12.60 11.07 49.41
C SER A 253 12.48 12.57 49.09
N GLU A 254 13.37 13.39 49.66
CA GLU A 254 13.41 14.84 49.52
C GLU A 254 14.65 15.27 48.74
N ALA A 255 14.63 16.51 48.27
CA ALA A 255 15.75 17.17 47.64
C ALA A 255 15.81 18.62 48.14
N ALA A 256 17.03 19.05 48.46
CA ALA A 256 17.36 20.46 48.65
C ALA A 256 17.44 21.13 47.27
N VAL A 257 16.74 22.24 47.09
CA VAL A 257 16.72 22.99 45.82
C VAL A 257 16.85 24.48 46.10
N ASP A 258 17.74 25.15 45.40
CA ASP A 258 17.83 26.61 45.37
C ASP A 258 17.01 27.13 44.19
N PHE A 259 15.80 27.63 44.47
CA PHE A 259 14.87 28.14 43.47
C PHE A 259 15.21 29.59 43.11
N ASP A 260 15.22 29.91 41.81
CA ASP A 260 15.70 31.20 41.31
C ASP A 260 14.95 32.39 41.93
N ASP A 261 13.64 32.25 42.17
CA ASP A 261 12.77 33.31 42.68
C ASP A 261 12.45 33.18 44.19
N PHE A 262 12.77 32.04 44.81
CA PHE A 262 12.33 31.71 46.19
C PHE A 262 13.47 31.33 47.13
N GLY A 263 14.69 31.17 46.61
CA GLY A 263 15.85 30.69 47.36
C GLY A 263 15.75 29.22 47.75
N PHE A 264 16.45 28.85 48.82
CA PHE A 264 16.61 27.47 49.24
C PHE A 264 15.35 26.87 49.90
N VAL A 265 14.83 25.78 49.33
CA VAL A 265 13.66 25.05 49.82
C VAL A 265 13.91 23.53 49.74
N VAL A 266 13.46 22.78 50.75
CA VAL A 266 13.43 21.32 50.71
C VAL A 266 12.06 20.86 50.22
N VAL A 267 12.02 20.09 49.14
CA VAL A 267 10.78 19.59 48.52
C VAL A 267 10.86 18.10 48.25
N ARG A 268 9.72 17.44 48.05
CA ARG A 268 9.70 16.00 47.74
C ARG A 268 10.20 15.77 46.32
N ARG A 269 11.03 14.75 46.11
CA ARG A 269 11.58 14.43 44.77
C ARG A 269 10.50 14.19 43.70
N ARG A 270 9.35 13.65 44.09
CA ARG A 270 8.20 13.42 43.19
C ARG A 270 7.52 14.72 42.73
N GLU A 271 7.77 15.83 43.41
CA GLU A 271 7.28 17.17 43.08
C GLU A 271 8.31 17.94 42.22
N LEU A 272 9.41 17.30 41.85
CA LEU A 272 10.41 17.86 40.97
C LEU A 272 10.37 17.17 39.61
N ARG A 273 10.43 17.97 38.55
CA ARG A 273 10.72 17.52 37.19
C ARG A 273 12.08 18.08 36.80
N ARG A 274 13.01 17.19 36.47
CA ARG A 274 14.30 17.59 35.90
C ARG A 274 14.06 18.33 34.58
N LEU A 275 14.72 19.47 34.40
CA LEU A 275 14.70 20.21 33.15
C LEU A 275 15.84 19.76 32.23
N LEU A 276 15.53 19.59 30.94
CA LEU A 276 16.51 19.28 29.91
C LEU A 276 17.07 20.56 29.27
N PRO A 277 18.28 20.52 28.66
CA PRO A 277 18.94 21.71 28.13
C PRO A 277 18.15 22.53 27.10
N ASP A 278 17.26 21.88 26.36
CA ASP A 278 16.42 22.49 25.33
C ASP A 278 15.04 22.94 25.83
N GLU A 279 14.74 22.74 27.11
CA GLU A 279 13.48 23.16 27.71
C GLU A 279 13.51 24.63 28.15
N ARG A 280 12.38 25.32 27.96
CA ARG A 280 12.24 26.73 28.36
C ARG A 280 12.46 26.87 29.87
N GLY A 281 13.37 27.77 30.25
CA GLY A 281 13.75 28.01 31.65
C GLY A 281 14.98 27.21 32.10
N TYR A 282 15.55 26.36 31.23
CA TYR A 282 16.87 25.81 31.47
C TYR A 282 17.93 26.90 31.33
N VAL A 283 18.61 27.19 32.42
CA VAL A 283 19.85 27.96 32.45
C VAL A 283 20.88 27.03 33.06
N PRO A 284 21.98 26.70 32.37
CA PRO A 284 23.00 25.82 32.92
C PRO A 284 23.47 26.40 34.25
N ALA A 285 23.56 25.55 35.28
CA ALA A 285 24.09 25.98 36.56
C ALA A 285 25.48 26.60 36.32
N PRO A 286 25.78 27.78 36.90
CA PRO A 286 27.10 28.37 36.76
C PRO A 286 28.12 27.33 37.19
N ASN A 287 29.10 27.06 36.33
CA ASN A 287 30.07 26.00 36.56
C ASN A 287 30.71 26.27 37.92
N VAL A 288 30.47 25.40 38.91
CA VAL A 288 30.80 25.68 40.31
C VAL A 288 32.30 25.97 40.46
N ALA A 289 33.12 25.42 39.56
CA ALA A 289 34.54 25.72 39.43
C ALA A 289 34.84 27.16 38.94
N GLU A 290 34.08 27.69 37.98
CA GLU A 290 34.23 29.08 37.50
C GLU A 290 33.64 30.10 38.50
N ALA A 291 32.57 29.73 39.19
CA ALA A 291 32.01 30.54 40.27
C ALA A 291 32.97 30.61 41.47
N ALA A 292 33.59 29.47 41.86
CA ALA A 292 34.62 29.44 42.89
C ALA A 292 35.89 30.20 42.49
N GLN A 293 36.32 30.12 41.21
CA GLN A 293 37.44 30.93 40.70
C GLN A 293 37.12 32.42 40.64
N SER A 294 35.89 32.81 40.27
CA SER A 294 35.46 34.21 40.28
C SER A 294 35.35 34.77 41.70
N ALA A 295 34.86 33.97 42.66
CA ALA A 295 34.80 34.35 44.07
C ALA A 295 36.20 34.47 44.69
N ALA A 296 37.09 33.50 44.43
CA ALA A 296 38.47 33.56 44.89
C ALA A 296 39.27 34.73 44.25
N SER A 297 38.95 35.09 43.00
CA SER A 297 39.56 36.25 42.33
C SER A 297 39.02 37.58 42.84
N ALA A 298 37.75 37.63 43.29
CA ALA A 298 37.16 38.81 43.91
C ALA A 298 37.70 39.04 45.33
N GLU A 299 38.03 37.98 46.06
CA GLU A 299 38.60 38.06 47.42
C GLU A 299 40.10 38.40 47.43
N ALA A 300 40.80 38.18 46.31
CA ALA A 300 42.22 38.52 46.15
C ALA A 300 42.49 39.95 45.64
N ALA A 301 41.44 40.75 45.38
CA ALA A 301 41.60 42.16 45.00
C ALA A 301 41.92 43.00 46.26
N PRO A 302 43.09 43.65 46.36
CA PRO A 302 43.40 44.51 47.50
C PRO A 302 42.51 45.76 47.50
N PRO A 303 42.19 46.31 48.69
CA PRO A 303 41.29 47.45 48.86
C PRO A 303 41.80 48.75 48.20
#